data_AF-A0A968JIJ9-F1
#
_entry.id   AF-A0A968JIJ9-F1
#
_cell.length_a   1.000
_cell.length_b   1.000
_cell.length_c   1.000
_cell.angle_alpha   90.00
_cell.angle_beta   90.00
_cell.angle_gamma   90.00
#
_symmetry.space_group_name_H-M   'P 1'
#
loop_
_entity.id
_entity.type
_entity.pdbx_description
1 polymer ?
#
loop_
_entity_poly.entity_id
_entity_poly.type
_entity_poly.pdbx_seq_one_letter_code
_entity_poly.pdbx_strand_id
1 'polypeptide(L)'
;MVLVGDVRNMHLLRAFHTSVQLFQAAPDLPIHQLRHRVQTQLLNEEQLTIDPAFFAALHHTDPQIARVEIRLKRSPYPTEHTRFRYNALLYKAADPATGPAVDTGVHWRHWQEDELTIDGLRAWLTQEQPRAAGVTDIFNARVLTDAIAVNLLLRPPHTPTTTAELRRQISGTNQRGIDPDRLRDMGESLGYTVQVGWSPNDAACFDVLFTRPDSTPPPLPIADPQRANPQRLWQSYANNPKQSLLTRTLPTLLRAYLATKLPEYMVPAAFVIIDALPLSPNGKLDRRALPEPDAALLERDRPYLAPRTPVEVMIARIWGDVLGVERVGIDDGFFALGGHSLRATQIVARLREAFAVDIPLRLMFEDVTVARLAEAIETLQWMACRPSEAVADPATSEEGEI
;
A
#
# COMPACT_ATOMS: atom_id res chain seq x y z
N MET A 1 -10.15 -6.42 32.95
CA MET A 1 -9.98 -5.76 31.64
C MET A 1 -8.57 -5.96 31.08
N VAL A 2 -8.45 -6.27 29.79
CA VAL A 2 -7.22 -6.27 28.98
C VAL A 2 -7.36 -5.18 27.92
N LEU A 3 -6.34 -4.34 27.76
CA LEU A 3 -6.29 -3.29 26.74
C LEU A 3 -5.30 -3.71 25.65
N VAL A 4 -5.77 -3.76 24.41
CA VAL A 4 -4.93 -3.85 23.21
C VAL A 4 -4.97 -2.48 22.53
N GLY A 5 -3.96 -1.67 22.82
CA GLY A 5 -3.86 -0.30 22.34
C GLY A 5 -3.24 -0.21 20.94
N ASP A 6 -3.49 0.92 20.27
CA ASP A 6 -2.73 1.39 19.11
C ASP A 6 -2.76 0.46 17.89
N VAL A 7 -3.84 -0.31 17.77
CA VAL A 7 -4.07 -1.26 16.70
C VAL A 7 -4.39 -0.52 15.41
N ARG A 8 -3.64 -0.78 14.34
CA ARG A 8 -3.90 -0.19 13.02
C ARG A 8 -5.10 -0.89 12.37
N ASN A 9 -6.09 -0.10 11.95
CA ASN A 9 -7.30 -0.60 11.33
C ASN A 9 -7.03 -1.10 9.91
N MET A 10 -7.19 -2.40 9.71
CA MET A 10 -6.95 -3.07 8.43
C MET A 10 -7.80 -2.48 7.30
N HIS A 11 -9.05 -2.08 7.56
CA HIS A 11 -9.95 -1.51 6.53
C HIS A 11 -9.50 -0.14 6.04
N LEU A 12 -8.79 0.59 6.88
CA LEU A 12 -8.28 1.91 6.54
C LEU A 12 -6.86 1.87 5.99
N LEU A 13 -6.25 0.68 5.86
CA LEU A 13 -4.86 0.57 5.42
C LEU A 13 -4.64 1.16 4.02
N ARG A 14 -5.55 0.89 3.09
CA ARG A 14 -5.49 1.50 1.74
C ARG A 14 -5.72 3.00 1.77
N ALA A 15 -6.63 3.49 2.62
CA ALA A 15 -6.87 4.92 2.80
C ALA A 15 -5.64 5.64 3.37
N PHE A 16 -5.00 5.05 4.37
CA PHE A 16 -3.73 5.53 4.93
C PHE A 16 -2.64 5.66 3.86
N HIS A 17 -2.34 4.59 3.13
CA HIS A 17 -1.31 4.61 2.09
C HIS A 17 -1.66 5.57 0.95
N THR A 18 -2.94 5.65 0.58
CA THR A 18 -3.43 6.62 -0.42
C THR A 18 -3.18 8.05 0.05
N SER A 19 -3.49 8.36 1.32
CA SER A 19 -3.28 9.67 1.92
C SER A 19 -1.81 10.10 1.84
N VAL A 20 -0.89 9.22 2.27
CA VAL A 20 0.56 9.49 2.25
C VAL A 20 1.08 9.67 0.83
N GLN A 21 0.76 8.73 -0.07
CA GLN A 21 1.25 8.79 -1.45
C GLN A 21 0.66 9.98 -2.22
N LEU A 22 -0.61 10.31 -1.99
CA LEU A 22 -1.24 11.47 -2.60
C LEU A 22 -0.65 12.78 -2.05
N PHE A 23 -0.30 12.85 -0.76
CA PHE A 23 0.37 14.02 -0.19
C PHE A 23 1.76 14.25 -0.80
N GLN A 24 2.54 13.18 -0.97
CA GLN A 24 3.90 13.24 -1.52
C GLN A 24 3.95 13.41 -3.05
N ALA A 25 2.85 13.16 -3.77
CA ALA A 25 2.84 13.18 -5.22
C ALA A 25 2.94 14.60 -5.83
N ALA A 26 3.71 14.72 -6.91
CA ALA A 26 3.69 15.92 -7.75
C ALA A 26 2.31 16.09 -8.41
N PRO A 27 1.81 17.33 -8.63
CA PRO A 27 0.47 17.58 -9.17
C PRO A 27 0.18 16.95 -10.54
N ASP A 28 1.22 16.80 -11.36
CA ASP A 28 1.19 16.23 -12.70
C ASP A 28 1.39 14.70 -12.73
N LEU A 29 1.64 14.07 -11.58
CA LEU A 29 1.84 12.62 -11.50
C LEU A 29 0.60 11.88 -12.05
N PRO A 30 0.77 10.96 -13.02
CA PRO A 30 -0.34 10.17 -13.53
C PRO A 30 -0.95 9.26 -12.47
N ILE A 31 -2.28 9.11 -12.47
CA ILE A 31 -2.99 8.31 -11.46
C ILE A 31 -2.62 6.82 -11.50
N HIS A 32 -2.27 6.25 -12.65
CA HIS A 32 -1.78 4.87 -12.71
C HIS A 32 -0.46 4.70 -11.92
N GLN A 33 0.42 5.69 -11.93
CA GLN A 33 1.66 5.66 -11.12
C GLN A 33 1.35 5.83 -9.64
N LEU A 34 0.39 6.69 -9.28
CA LEU A 34 -0.07 6.80 -7.89
C LEU A 34 -0.67 5.47 -7.39
N ARG A 35 -1.54 4.84 -8.17
CA ARG A 35 -2.11 3.51 -7.86
C ARG A 35 -1.02 2.48 -7.65
N HIS A 36 -0.02 2.46 -8.54
CA HIS A 36 1.13 1.57 -8.41
C HIS A 36 1.87 1.81 -7.09
N ARG A 37 2.21 3.07 -6.75
CA ARG A 37 2.86 3.42 -5.48
C ARG A 37 2.05 2.95 -4.26
N VAL A 38 0.74 3.19 -4.24
CA VAL A 38 -0.15 2.73 -3.16
C VAL A 38 -0.15 1.20 -3.06
N GLN A 39 -0.24 0.50 -4.18
CA GLN A 39 -0.23 -0.96 -4.20
C GLN A 39 1.12 -1.51 -3.72
N THR A 40 2.24 -0.91 -4.12
CA THR A 40 3.57 -1.26 -3.63
C THR A 40 3.67 -1.08 -2.12
N GLN A 41 3.16 0.01 -1.55
CA GLN A 41 3.19 0.23 -0.10
C GLN A 41 2.31 -0.77 0.66
N LEU A 42 1.14 -1.11 0.13
CA LEU A 42 0.27 -2.13 0.72
C LEU A 42 0.94 -3.51 0.79
N LEU A 43 1.60 -3.93 -0.29
CA LEU A 43 2.32 -5.20 -0.35
C LEU A 43 3.56 -5.23 0.57
N ASN A 44 4.12 -4.06 0.87
CA ASN A 44 5.28 -3.91 1.74
C ASN A 44 4.92 -3.41 3.15
N GLU A 45 3.66 -3.54 3.58
CA GLU A 45 3.27 -3.14 4.94
C GLU A 45 3.88 -4.09 5.97
N GLU A 46 4.84 -3.59 6.74
CA GLU A 46 5.57 -4.34 7.78
C GLU A 46 4.90 -4.29 9.15
N GLN A 47 3.90 -3.42 9.37
CA GLN A 47 3.15 -3.39 10.62
C GLN A 47 1.96 -4.36 10.57
N LEU A 48 1.69 -5.02 11.70
CA LEU A 48 0.47 -5.81 11.86
C LEU A 48 -0.73 -4.87 11.94
N THR A 49 -1.69 -5.12 11.06
CA THR A 49 -3.00 -4.45 10.98
C THR A 49 -4.07 -5.48 11.27
N ILE A 50 -5.09 -5.09 12.01
CA ILE A 50 -6.14 -6.02 12.47
C ILE A 50 -7.50 -5.40 12.20
N ASP A 51 -8.37 -6.16 11.54
CA ASP A 51 -9.80 -5.86 11.40
C ASP A 51 -10.46 -5.89 12.78
N PRO A 52 -11.20 -4.84 13.19
CA PRO A 52 -11.99 -4.86 14.43
C PRO A 52 -12.85 -6.13 14.61
N ALA A 53 -13.34 -6.73 13.52
CA ALA A 53 -14.09 -7.98 13.53
C ALA A 53 -13.33 -9.16 14.14
N PHE A 54 -11.99 -9.12 14.16
CA PHE A 54 -11.14 -10.09 14.87
C PHE A 54 -11.55 -10.24 16.33
N PHE A 55 -11.71 -9.11 17.03
CA PHE A 55 -12.00 -9.10 18.45
C PHE A 55 -13.44 -9.55 18.73
N ALA A 56 -14.36 -9.24 17.82
CA ALA A 56 -15.72 -9.78 17.87
C ALA A 56 -15.74 -11.30 17.67
N ALA A 57 -14.98 -11.84 16.71
CA ALA A 57 -14.86 -13.28 16.50
C ALA A 57 -14.16 -13.99 17.68
N LEU A 58 -13.16 -13.33 18.28
CA LEU A 58 -12.46 -13.82 19.46
C LEU A 58 -13.40 -13.95 20.67
N HIS A 59 -14.29 -12.97 20.88
CA HIS A 59 -15.33 -13.05 21.92
C HIS A 59 -16.24 -14.27 21.77
N HIS A 60 -16.61 -14.64 20.53
CA HIS A 60 -17.44 -15.81 20.28
C HIS A 60 -16.70 -17.14 20.48
N THR A 61 -15.37 -17.13 20.40
CA THR A 61 -14.54 -18.34 20.45
C THR A 61 -13.97 -18.60 21.84
N ASP A 62 -13.62 -17.56 22.59
CA ASP A 62 -13.05 -17.67 23.94
C ASP A 62 -14.09 -17.29 25.00
N PRO A 63 -14.61 -18.27 25.76
CA PRO A 63 -15.62 -18.02 26.79
C PRO A 63 -15.12 -17.17 27.96
N GLN A 64 -13.81 -16.94 28.11
CA GLN A 64 -13.28 -16.04 29.13
C GLN A 64 -13.48 -14.57 28.79
N ILE A 65 -13.67 -14.24 27.50
CA ILE A 65 -13.92 -12.88 27.04
C ILE A 65 -15.44 -12.69 27.04
N ALA A 66 -15.96 -11.94 28.00
CA ALA A 66 -17.38 -11.71 28.17
C ALA A 66 -17.89 -10.47 27.41
N ARG A 67 -17.00 -9.52 27.11
CA ARG A 67 -17.34 -8.30 26.36
C ARG A 67 -16.12 -7.76 25.64
N VAL A 68 -16.36 -7.21 24.46
CA VAL A 68 -15.35 -6.50 23.66
C VAL A 68 -15.89 -5.12 23.30
N GLU A 69 -15.01 -4.13 23.36
CA GLU A 69 -15.30 -2.78 22.88
C GLU A 69 -14.18 -2.28 21.98
N ILE A 70 -14.57 -1.66 20.87
CA ILE A 70 -13.66 -0.97 19.96
C ILE A 70 -13.88 0.52 20.12
N ARG A 71 -12.84 1.24 20.53
CA ARG A 71 -12.92 2.68 20.82
C ARG A 71 -12.03 3.48 19.88
N LEU A 72 -12.61 4.53 19.29
CA LEU A 72 -11.84 5.56 18.59
C LEU A 72 -11.06 6.39 19.62
N LYS A 73 -9.83 6.77 19.26
CA LYS A 73 -9.00 7.63 20.10
C LYS A 73 -9.54 9.06 20.16
N ARG A 74 -9.43 9.70 21.32
CA ARG A 74 -9.70 11.13 21.53
C ARG A 74 -8.43 11.94 21.25
N SER A 75 -8.53 13.03 20.50
CA SER A 75 -7.45 14.00 20.32
C SER A 75 -7.98 15.26 19.66
N PRO A 76 -7.63 16.45 20.17
CA PRO A 76 -7.98 17.72 19.52
C PRO A 76 -7.30 17.90 18.15
N TYR A 77 -6.24 17.13 17.87
CA TYR A 77 -5.51 17.18 16.61
C TYR A 77 -5.53 15.82 15.90
N PRO A 78 -6.03 15.75 14.65
CA PRO A 78 -6.06 14.51 13.89
C PRO A 78 -4.64 14.15 13.41
N THR A 79 -4.07 13.11 14.02
CA THR A 79 -2.80 12.49 13.61
C THR A 79 -3.05 11.11 13.01
N GLU A 80 -2.02 10.46 12.46
CA GLU A 80 -2.11 9.06 12.02
C GLU A 80 -2.70 8.16 13.13
N HIS A 81 -2.24 8.34 14.37
CA HIS A 81 -2.68 7.54 15.52
C HIS A 81 -4.17 7.68 15.81
N THR A 82 -4.78 8.84 15.56
CA THR A 82 -6.19 9.10 15.87
C THR A 82 -7.12 8.89 14.68
N ARG A 83 -6.55 8.84 13.47
CA ARG A 83 -7.26 8.64 12.21
C ARG A 83 -7.37 7.15 11.86
N PHE A 84 -6.28 6.41 11.95
CA PHE A 84 -6.16 5.07 11.36
C PHE A 84 -5.97 3.95 12.38
N ARG A 85 -6.03 4.26 13.68
CA ARG A 85 -5.84 3.30 14.77
C ARG A 85 -6.99 3.34 15.77
N TYR A 86 -7.16 2.25 16.50
CA TYR A 86 -8.15 2.10 17.56
C TYR A 86 -7.58 1.35 18.76
N ASN A 87 -8.34 1.38 19.84
CA ASN A 87 -8.09 0.56 21.02
C ASN A 87 -9.17 -0.52 21.13
N ALA A 88 -8.77 -1.75 21.39
CA ALA A 88 -9.68 -2.85 21.73
C ALA A 88 -9.60 -3.13 23.24
N LEU A 89 -10.75 -3.12 23.90
CA LEU A 89 -10.88 -3.44 25.33
C LEU A 89 -11.59 -4.77 25.46
N LEU A 90 -10.97 -5.72 26.16
CA LEU A 90 -11.50 -7.06 26.39
C LEU A 90 -11.77 -7.22 27.88
N TYR A 91 -13.01 -7.56 28.23
CA TYR A 91 -13.44 -7.71 29.61
C TYR A 91 -13.73 -9.18 29.91
N LYS A 92 -13.32 -9.64 31.10
CA LYS A 92 -13.64 -10.99 31.58
C LYS A 92 -15.00 -10.98 32.26
N ALA A 93 -15.66 -12.13 32.37
CA ALA A 93 -17.01 -12.21 32.98
C ALA A 93 -17.12 -11.67 34.42
N ALA A 94 -16.01 -11.66 35.17
CA ALA A 94 -15.97 -11.11 36.53
C ALA A 94 -15.78 -9.59 36.59
N ASP A 95 -15.69 -8.91 35.44
CA ASP A 95 -15.45 -7.46 35.37
C ASP A 95 -16.76 -6.70 35.65
N PRO A 96 -16.78 -5.63 36.48
CA PRO A 96 -17.99 -4.86 36.73
C PRO A 96 -18.63 -4.29 35.46
N ALA A 97 -17.84 -4.04 34.41
CA ALA A 97 -18.32 -3.56 33.11
C ALA A 97 -19.09 -4.62 32.29
N THR A 98 -19.09 -5.89 32.72
CA THR A 98 -19.81 -7.00 32.09
C THR A 98 -21.10 -7.36 32.81
N GLY A 99 -21.61 -6.48 33.68
CA GLY A 99 -22.95 -6.61 34.25
C GLY A 99 -24.03 -6.79 33.18
N PRO A 100 -25.19 -7.38 33.52
CA PRO A 100 -26.26 -7.61 32.57
C PRO A 100 -26.61 -6.29 31.87
N ALA A 101 -26.58 -6.30 30.53
CA ALA A 101 -27.09 -5.19 29.76
C ALA A 101 -28.55 -5.00 30.17
N VAL A 102 -28.83 -3.91 30.88
CA VAL A 102 -30.22 -3.49 31.08
C VAL A 102 -30.79 -3.29 29.69
N ASP A 103 -32.02 -3.73 29.44
CA ASP A 103 -32.71 -3.35 28.20
C ASP A 103 -32.82 -1.83 28.19
N THR A 104 -31.88 -1.21 27.49
CA THR A 104 -31.75 0.24 27.44
C THR A 104 -32.78 0.86 26.49
N GLY A 105 -33.50 0.04 25.70
CA GLY A 105 -34.43 0.52 24.68
C GLY A 105 -33.76 1.51 23.73
N VAL A 106 -32.58 1.18 23.19
CA VAL A 106 -31.78 2.13 22.42
C VAL A 106 -32.56 2.56 21.18
N HIS A 107 -32.84 3.86 21.09
CA HIS A 107 -33.44 4.45 19.90
C HIS A 107 -32.33 4.74 18.89
N TRP A 108 -32.24 3.91 17.86
CA TRP A 108 -31.28 4.07 16.76
C TRP A 108 -31.82 4.96 15.65
N ARG A 109 -30.96 5.85 15.16
CA ARG A 109 -31.20 6.70 13.99
C ARG A 109 -30.03 6.60 13.02
N HIS A 110 -30.29 6.70 11.74
CA HIS A 110 -29.23 6.60 10.72
C HIS A 110 -28.86 7.99 10.21
N TRP A 111 -27.59 8.40 10.35
CA TRP A 111 -27.18 9.80 10.18
C TRP A 111 -27.56 10.39 8.82
N GLN A 112 -27.29 9.68 7.73
CA GLN A 112 -27.53 10.14 6.38
C GLN A 112 -28.99 9.99 5.94
N GLU A 113 -29.66 8.93 6.39
CA GLU A 113 -31.02 8.59 5.93
C GLU A 113 -32.05 9.48 6.63
N ASP A 114 -31.82 9.76 7.92
CA ASP A 114 -32.64 10.68 8.70
C ASP A 114 -32.24 12.16 8.52
N GLU A 115 -31.29 12.45 7.62
CA GLU A 115 -30.75 13.80 7.34
C GLU A 115 -30.37 14.57 8.62
N LEU A 116 -29.71 13.89 9.56
CA LEU A 116 -29.42 14.47 10.87
C LEU A 116 -28.39 15.60 10.78
N THR A 117 -28.53 16.54 11.71
CA THR A 117 -27.57 17.61 11.96
C THR A 117 -27.16 17.59 13.43
N ILE A 118 -26.00 18.19 13.76
CA ILE A 118 -25.53 18.25 15.15
C ILE A 118 -26.55 19.02 16.02
N ASP A 119 -27.12 20.10 15.50
CA ASP A 119 -28.10 20.90 16.24
C ASP A 119 -29.44 20.15 16.37
N GLY A 120 -29.87 19.42 15.35
CA GLY A 120 -31.03 18.53 15.43
C GLY A 120 -30.85 17.40 16.43
N LEU A 121 -29.66 16.78 16.45
CA LEU A 121 -29.29 15.74 17.41
C LEU A 121 -29.27 16.30 18.84
N ARG A 122 -28.69 17.49 19.05
CA ARG A 122 -28.71 18.18 20.34
C ARG A 122 -30.14 18.48 20.80
N ALA A 123 -30.98 19.00 19.92
CA ALA A 123 -32.38 19.31 20.23
C ALA A 123 -33.14 18.05 20.65
N TRP A 124 -32.99 16.95 19.90
CA TRP A 124 -33.61 15.67 20.22
C TRP A 124 -33.18 15.12 21.59
N LEU A 125 -31.86 15.07 21.86
CA LEU A 125 -31.34 14.61 23.16
C LEU A 125 -31.79 15.48 24.33
N THR A 126 -32.02 16.78 24.10
CA THR A 126 -32.46 17.73 25.13
C THR A 126 -33.95 17.62 25.42
N GLN A 127 -34.76 17.43 24.38
CA GLN A 127 -36.23 17.40 24.46
C GLN A 127 -36.75 16.05 24.93
N GLU A 128 -36.34 14.97 24.28
CA GLU A 128 -36.82 13.61 24.57
C GLU A 128 -36.11 12.97 25.76
N GLN A 129 -34.89 13.45 26.07
CA GLN A 129 -34.05 12.95 27.15
C GLN A 129 -34.00 11.41 27.25
N PRO A 130 -33.76 10.69 26.13
CA PRO A 130 -33.81 9.23 26.13
C PRO A 130 -32.78 8.66 27.10
N ARG A 131 -33.08 7.50 27.69
CA ARG A 131 -32.12 6.76 28.53
C ARG A 131 -30.90 6.31 27.72
N ALA A 132 -31.14 5.84 26.50
CA ALA A 132 -30.11 5.52 25.53
C ALA A 132 -30.55 5.92 24.11
N ALA A 133 -29.60 6.48 23.35
CA ALA A 133 -29.81 6.96 21.99
C ALA A 133 -28.58 6.61 21.15
N GLY A 134 -28.80 5.96 20.02
CA GLY A 134 -27.74 5.55 19.11
C GLY A 134 -27.86 6.25 17.76
N VAL A 135 -26.74 6.60 17.17
CA VAL A 135 -26.70 7.13 15.81
C VAL A 135 -25.63 6.41 15.00
N THR A 136 -26.02 5.84 13.86
CA THR A 136 -25.15 5.04 13.01
C THR A 136 -24.68 5.79 11.77
N ASP A 137 -23.58 5.27 11.21
CA ASP A 137 -23.04 5.59 9.90
C ASP A 137 -22.58 7.04 9.72
N ILE A 138 -22.22 7.74 10.80
CA ILE A 138 -21.77 9.13 10.72
C ILE A 138 -20.43 9.20 9.99
N PHE A 139 -20.35 10.00 8.92
CA PHE A 139 -19.08 10.20 8.20
C PHE A 139 -18.00 10.76 9.14
N ASN A 140 -16.87 10.06 9.23
CA ASN A 140 -15.77 10.45 10.10
C ASN A 140 -14.92 11.53 9.42
N ALA A 141 -14.97 12.78 9.90
CA ALA A 141 -14.18 13.88 9.33
C ALA A 141 -12.67 13.60 9.27
N ARG A 142 -12.18 12.71 10.14
CA ARG A 142 -10.75 12.38 10.26
C ARG A 142 -10.23 11.52 9.12
N VAL A 143 -11.09 10.76 8.44
CA VAL A 143 -10.68 9.80 7.39
C VAL A 143 -11.52 9.88 6.11
N LEU A 144 -12.63 10.63 6.12
CA LEU A 144 -13.57 10.73 4.99
C LEU A 144 -12.85 11.13 3.69
N THR A 145 -11.99 12.14 3.75
CA THR A 145 -11.23 12.62 2.59
C THR A 145 -10.34 11.51 1.98
N ASP A 146 -9.72 10.69 2.83
CA ASP A 146 -8.86 9.59 2.37
C ASP A 146 -9.70 8.45 1.78
N ALA A 147 -10.87 8.17 2.38
CA ALA A 147 -11.81 7.18 1.86
C ALA A 147 -12.39 7.59 0.50
N ILE A 148 -12.74 8.87 0.31
CA ILE A 148 -13.15 9.44 -0.98
C ILE A 148 -12.02 9.27 -2.01
N ALA A 149 -10.77 9.56 -1.63
CA ALA A 149 -9.62 9.39 -2.52
C ALA A 149 -9.49 7.93 -2.98
N VAL A 150 -9.64 6.95 -2.07
CA VAL A 150 -9.63 5.52 -2.43
C VAL A 150 -10.77 5.18 -3.40
N ASN A 151 -11.98 5.66 -3.15
CA ASN A 151 -13.13 5.40 -4.02
C ASN A 151 -12.92 5.95 -5.43
N LEU A 152 -12.43 7.19 -5.57
CA LEU A 152 -12.09 7.80 -6.85
C LEU A 152 -10.93 7.09 -7.56
N LEU A 153 -10.00 6.52 -6.80
CA LEU A 153 -8.92 5.70 -7.33
C LEU A 153 -9.39 4.33 -7.82
N LEU A 154 -10.47 3.76 -7.30
CA LEU A 154 -10.87 2.37 -7.61
C LEU A 154 -12.09 2.25 -8.53
N ARG A 155 -12.97 3.26 -8.63
CA ARG A 155 -14.23 3.17 -9.42
C ARG A 155 -14.19 4.01 -10.72
N PRO A 156 -14.43 3.43 -11.91
CA PRO A 156 -14.67 4.16 -13.18
C PRO A 156 -16.15 4.65 -13.25
N PRO A 157 -16.47 5.78 -13.94
CA PRO A 157 -15.86 6.21 -15.20
C PRO A 157 -15.05 7.53 -15.17
N HIS A 158 -15.13 8.32 -14.10
CA HIS A 158 -14.42 9.61 -13.98
C HIS A 158 -13.13 9.46 -13.16
N THR A 159 -12.33 8.44 -13.44
CA THR A 159 -11.03 8.33 -12.78
C THR A 159 -10.20 9.55 -13.17
N PRO A 160 -9.69 10.32 -12.20
CA PRO A 160 -8.82 11.44 -12.50
C PRO A 160 -7.59 10.97 -13.29
N THR A 161 -7.09 11.82 -14.17
CA THR A 161 -5.90 11.52 -14.97
C THR A 161 -4.61 11.81 -14.21
N THR A 162 -4.64 12.85 -13.38
CA THR A 162 -3.50 13.35 -12.59
C THR A 162 -3.87 13.51 -11.12
N THR A 163 -2.87 13.59 -10.25
CA THR A 163 -3.09 13.84 -8.82
C THR A 163 -3.69 15.22 -8.54
N ALA A 164 -3.39 16.23 -9.36
CA ALA A 164 -4.03 17.54 -9.27
C ALA A 164 -5.54 17.45 -9.51
N GLU A 165 -5.96 16.69 -10.52
CA GLU A 165 -7.37 16.45 -10.79
C GLU A 165 -8.04 15.69 -9.63
N LEU A 166 -7.39 14.65 -9.11
CA LEU A 166 -7.88 13.91 -7.95
C LEU A 166 -8.08 14.81 -6.73
N ARG A 167 -7.09 15.64 -6.38
CA ARG A 167 -7.19 16.61 -5.28
C ARG A 167 -8.36 17.58 -5.47
N ARG A 168 -8.59 18.04 -6.70
CA ARG A 168 -9.70 18.94 -7.05
C ARG A 168 -11.05 18.26 -6.88
N GLN A 169 -11.19 17.02 -7.36
CA GLN A 169 -12.43 16.25 -7.21
C GLN A 169 -12.76 15.96 -5.74
N ILE A 170 -11.75 15.60 -4.95
CA ILE A 170 -11.89 15.43 -3.49
C ILE A 170 -12.39 16.73 -2.86
N SER A 171 -11.77 17.86 -3.19
CA SER A 171 -12.14 19.17 -2.63
C SER A 171 -13.53 19.66 -3.09
N GLY A 172 -13.98 19.21 -4.26
CA GLY A 172 -15.30 19.54 -4.81
C GLY A 172 -16.43 18.63 -4.33
N THR A 173 -16.15 17.66 -3.47
CA THR A 173 -17.18 16.73 -2.95
C THR A 173 -18.02 17.42 -1.88
N ASN A 174 -19.35 17.27 -1.96
CA ASN A 174 -20.30 17.86 -0.99
C ASN A 174 -20.41 17.08 0.34
N GLN A 175 -19.86 15.86 0.41
CA GLN A 175 -19.87 15.05 1.63
C GLN A 175 -19.04 15.72 2.73
N ARG A 176 -19.65 15.92 3.89
CA ARG A 176 -18.99 16.49 5.07
C ARG A 176 -19.03 15.49 6.22
N GLY A 177 -17.86 15.25 6.80
CA GLY A 177 -17.73 14.44 8.00
C GLY A 177 -17.87 15.27 9.27
N ILE A 178 -18.06 14.57 10.38
CA ILE A 178 -18.06 15.14 11.73
C ILE A 178 -16.85 14.61 12.48
N ASP A 179 -16.19 15.48 13.24
CA ASP A 179 -15.17 15.00 14.18
C ASP A 179 -15.85 14.25 15.33
N PRO A 180 -15.50 12.98 15.59
CA PRO A 180 -16.11 12.21 16.67
C PRO A 180 -16.02 12.86 18.05
N ASP A 181 -14.97 13.65 18.32
CA ASP A 181 -14.82 14.35 19.60
C ASP A 181 -15.86 15.45 19.76
N ARG A 182 -16.33 16.08 18.67
CA ARG A 182 -17.40 17.09 18.72
C ARG A 182 -18.73 16.50 19.21
N LEU A 183 -19.06 15.27 18.82
CA LEU A 183 -20.26 14.57 19.32
C LEU A 183 -20.08 14.08 20.75
N ARG A 184 -18.86 13.64 21.10
CA ARG A 184 -18.52 13.29 22.48
C ARG A 184 -18.68 14.50 23.41
N ASP A 185 -18.05 15.62 23.10
CA ASP A 185 -18.12 16.85 23.88
C ASP A 185 -19.57 17.35 24.02
N MET A 186 -20.35 17.28 22.92
CA MET A 186 -21.77 17.62 22.94
C MET A 186 -22.56 16.70 23.89
N GLY A 187 -22.42 15.38 23.78
CA GLY A 187 -23.15 14.45 24.64
C GLY A 187 -22.75 14.57 26.12
N GLU A 188 -21.44 14.70 26.39
CA GLU A 188 -20.91 14.93 27.74
C GLU A 188 -21.50 16.22 28.34
N SER A 189 -21.62 17.30 27.56
CA SER A 189 -22.22 18.56 28.02
C SER A 189 -23.73 18.45 28.37
N LEU A 190 -24.43 17.46 27.80
CA LEU A 190 -25.83 17.16 28.07
C LEU A 190 -26.01 16.12 29.20
N GLY A 191 -24.91 15.70 29.84
CA GLY A 191 -24.92 14.72 30.92
C GLY A 191 -25.06 13.27 30.46
N TYR A 192 -24.63 12.95 29.24
CA TYR A 192 -24.57 11.59 28.72
C TYR A 192 -23.14 11.02 28.79
N THR A 193 -23.04 9.72 29.07
CA THR A 193 -21.86 8.91 28.76
C THR A 193 -21.88 8.55 27.28
N VAL A 194 -20.81 8.91 26.56
CA VAL A 194 -20.75 8.75 25.10
C VAL A 194 -19.73 7.69 24.69
N GLN A 195 -20.20 6.68 23.96
CA GLN A 195 -19.34 5.71 23.28
C GLN A 195 -19.24 6.04 21.79
N VAL A 196 -18.05 5.87 21.23
CA VAL A 196 -17.77 6.10 19.81
C VAL A 196 -16.95 4.92 19.29
N GLY A 197 -17.48 4.23 18.29
CA GLY A 197 -16.90 3.05 17.65
C GLY A 197 -16.90 3.20 16.13
N TRP A 198 -16.09 2.41 15.43
CA TRP A 198 -16.14 2.36 13.97
C TRP A 198 -17.47 1.79 13.52
N SER A 199 -18.05 2.30 12.43
CA SER A 199 -19.27 1.71 11.87
C SER A 199 -18.94 0.30 11.34
N PRO A 200 -19.82 -0.69 11.57
CA PRO A 200 -19.66 -2.01 10.98
C PRO A 200 -19.85 -2.01 9.45
N ASN A 201 -20.59 -1.02 8.92
CA ASN A 201 -21.01 -0.97 7.51
C ASN A 201 -19.98 -0.31 6.60
N ASP A 202 -19.40 0.81 7.03
CA ASP A 202 -18.40 1.56 6.25
C ASP A 202 -17.24 2.00 7.14
N ALA A 203 -16.00 1.70 6.72
CA ALA A 203 -14.79 2.07 7.43
C ALA A 203 -14.54 3.60 7.49
N ALA A 204 -15.16 4.36 6.59
CA ALA A 204 -15.15 5.83 6.62
C ALA A 204 -16.13 6.43 7.65
N CYS A 205 -16.99 5.59 8.24
CA CYS A 205 -18.03 6.00 9.16
C CYS A 205 -17.75 5.54 10.59
N PHE A 206 -18.44 6.17 11.53
CA PHE A 206 -18.42 5.79 12.94
C PHE A 206 -19.84 5.86 13.52
N ASP A 207 -20.05 5.08 14.56
CA ASP A 207 -21.30 5.05 15.30
C ASP A 207 -21.09 5.67 16.68
N VAL A 208 -22.14 6.29 17.21
CA VAL A 208 -22.14 6.91 18.53
C VAL A 208 -23.33 6.42 19.35
N LEU A 209 -23.09 6.15 20.63
CA LEU A 209 -24.12 5.77 21.60
C LEU A 209 -24.04 6.72 22.79
N PHE A 210 -25.15 7.40 23.04
CA PHE A 210 -25.38 8.25 24.20
C PHE A 210 -26.17 7.46 25.24
N THR A 211 -25.67 7.39 26.47
CA THR A 211 -26.34 6.69 27.58
C THR A 211 -26.34 7.52 28.84
N ARG A 212 -27.42 7.46 29.62
CA ARG A 212 -27.47 8.14 30.92
C ARG A 212 -26.53 7.44 31.92
N PRO A 213 -25.87 8.18 32.83
CA PRO A 213 -24.86 7.62 33.74
C PRO A 213 -25.35 6.53 34.70
N ASP A 214 -26.66 6.47 34.94
CA ASP A 214 -27.35 5.48 35.78
C ASP A 214 -27.58 4.13 35.08
N SER A 215 -27.22 4.03 33.79
CA SER A 215 -27.37 2.83 32.97
C SER A 215 -26.03 2.21 32.59
N THR A 216 -25.98 0.89 32.49
CA THR A 216 -24.82 0.20 31.89
C THR A 216 -25.02 0.19 30.38
N PRO A 217 -24.18 0.91 29.60
CA PRO A 217 -24.38 1.00 28.17
C PRO A 217 -24.14 -0.35 27.49
N PRO A 218 -24.99 -0.75 26.52
CA PRO A 218 -24.67 -1.88 25.66
C PRO A 218 -23.40 -1.58 24.85
N PRO A 219 -22.63 -2.61 24.45
CA PRO A 219 -21.51 -2.41 23.55
C PRO A 219 -22.01 -1.95 22.17
N LEU A 220 -21.26 -1.05 21.53
CA LEU A 220 -21.49 -0.72 20.13
C LEU A 220 -21.25 -1.95 19.24
N PRO A 221 -22.03 -2.14 18.15
CA PRO A 221 -21.73 -3.12 17.13
C PRO A 221 -20.31 -2.91 16.57
N ILE A 222 -19.53 -3.99 16.48
CA ILE A 222 -18.14 -3.93 16.01
C ILE A 222 -18.06 -4.24 14.51
N ALA A 223 -18.84 -5.23 14.07
CA ALA A 223 -18.88 -5.73 12.70
C ALA A 223 -20.19 -6.47 12.50
N ASP A 224 -20.59 -6.67 11.24
CA ASP A 224 -21.70 -7.58 10.93
C ASP A 224 -21.37 -9.04 11.32
N PRO A 225 -22.38 -9.91 11.51
CA PRO A 225 -22.16 -11.30 11.93
C PRO A 225 -21.35 -12.15 10.94
N GLN A 226 -21.36 -11.83 9.65
CA GLN A 226 -20.58 -12.57 8.64
C GLN A 226 -19.10 -12.20 8.72
N ARG A 227 -18.79 -10.93 8.99
CA ARG A 227 -17.45 -10.43 9.24
C ARG A 227 -16.89 -10.94 10.56
N ALA A 228 -17.67 -10.96 11.62
CA ALA A 228 -17.27 -11.47 12.93
C ALA A 228 -17.40 -13.00 13.07
N ASN A 229 -17.49 -13.75 11.97
CA ASN A 229 -17.73 -15.19 12.00
C ASN A 229 -16.48 -15.96 12.50
N PRO A 230 -16.56 -16.68 13.64
CA PRO A 230 -15.43 -17.43 14.20
C PRO A 230 -14.97 -18.61 13.33
N GLN A 231 -15.76 -19.03 12.35
CA GLN A 231 -15.39 -20.09 11.40
C GLN A 231 -14.46 -19.58 10.27
N ARG A 232 -14.29 -18.27 10.12
CA ARG A 232 -13.35 -17.70 9.17
C ARG A 232 -11.91 -18.00 9.60
N LEU A 233 -11.02 -18.18 8.63
CA LEU A 233 -9.60 -18.28 8.91
C LEU A 233 -9.10 -17.00 9.58
N TRP A 234 -8.36 -17.15 10.68
CA TRP A 234 -7.82 -16.03 11.46
C TRP A 234 -6.98 -15.07 10.61
N GLN A 235 -6.29 -15.60 9.60
CA GLN A 235 -5.50 -14.84 8.63
C GLN A 235 -6.33 -13.85 7.81
N SER A 236 -7.65 -14.03 7.70
CA SER A 236 -8.53 -13.09 7.00
C SER A 236 -8.81 -11.79 7.78
N TYR A 237 -8.47 -11.77 9.07
CA TYR A 237 -8.67 -10.62 9.95
C TYR A 237 -7.43 -9.73 10.09
N ALA A 238 -6.30 -10.09 9.47
CA ALA A 238 -5.06 -9.34 9.58
C ALA A 238 -4.26 -9.41 8.28
N ASN A 239 -3.35 -8.46 8.08
CA ASN A 239 -2.32 -8.60 7.04
C ASN A 239 -1.23 -9.58 7.49
N ASN A 240 -0.35 -9.96 6.57
CA ASN A 240 0.89 -10.66 6.87
C ASN A 240 2.08 -9.68 6.78
N PRO A 241 2.59 -9.15 7.91
CA PRO A 241 3.68 -8.17 7.88
C PRO A 241 5.01 -8.75 7.37
N LYS A 242 5.16 -10.07 7.36
CA LYS A 242 6.34 -10.75 6.80
C LYS A 242 6.17 -11.11 5.32
N GLN A 243 5.05 -10.78 4.69
CA GLN A 243 4.80 -11.15 3.30
C GLN A 243 5.90 -10.64 2.37
N SER A 244 6.29 -9.37 2.49
CA SER A 244 7.34 -8.80 1.64
C SER A 244 8.69 -9.51 1.83
N LEU A 245 9.05 -9.82 3.08
CA LEU A 245 10.26 -10.59 3.37
C LEU A 245 10.19 -11.96 2.72
N LEU A 246 9.09 -12.69 2.91
CA LEU A 246 8.87 -14.01 2.30
C LEU A 246 8.95 -13.96 0.78
N THR A 247 8.28 -12.99 0.15
CA THR A 247 8.29 -12.79 -1.30
C THR A 247 9.70 -12.49 -1.82
N ARG A 248 10.55 -11.83 -1.04
CA ARG A 248 11.94 -11.54 -1.43
C ARG A 248 12.89 -12.70 -1.19
N THR A 249 12.77 -13.41 -0.07
CA THR A 249 13.78 -14.40 0.34
C THR A 249 13.45 -15.83 -0.10
N LEU A 250 12.16 -16.19 -0.14
CA LEU A 250 11.74 -17.57 -0.38
C LEU A 250 12.06 -18.04 -1.80
N PRO A 251 11.85 -17.26 -2.88
CA PRO A 251 12.26 -17.65 -4.23
C PRO A 251 13.74 -18.05 -4.32
N THR A 252 14.63 -17.22 -3.79
CA THR A 252 16.08 -17.46 -3.78
C THR A 252 16.43 -18.73 -3.02
N LEU A 253 15.85 -18.94 -1.84
CA LEU A 253 16.08 -20.15 -1.02
C LEU A 253 15.57 -21.41 -1.72
N LEU A 254 14.38 -21.37 -2.33
CA LEU A 254 13.80 -22.49 -3.06
C LEU A 254 14.64 -22.84 -4.30
N ARG A 255 15.09 -21.82 -5.05
CA ARG A 255 15.96 -22.01 -6.21
C ARG A 255 17.26 -22.70 -5.83
N ALA A 256 17.93 -22.20 -4.78
CA ALA A 256 19.17 -22.80 -4.27
C ALA A 256 18.97 -24.26 -3.82
N TYR A 257 17.87 -24.54 -3.13
CA TYR A 257 17.52 -25.89 -2.72
C TYR A 257 17.27 -26.82 -3.92
N LEU A 258 16.48 -26.37 -4.90
CA LEU A 258 16.15 -27.16 -6.09
C LEU A 258 17.38 -27.42 -6.97
N ALA A 259 18.30 -26.46 -7.07
CA ALA A 259 19.56 -26.64 -7.80
C ALA A 259 20.44 -27.76 -7.20
N THR A 260 20.27 -28.11 -5.92
CA THR A 260 20.96 -29.26 -5.31
C THR A 260 20.32 -30.61 -5.64
N LYS A 261 19.11 -30.62 -6.23
CA LYS A 261 18.29 -31.81 -6.48
C LYS A 261 17.97 -32.04 -7.95
N LEU A 262 17.97 -30.98 -8.76
CA LEU A 262 17.52 -30.99 -10.15
C LEU A 262 18.60 -30.40 -11.07
N PRO A 263 18.69 -30.87 -12.33
CA PRO A 263 19.47 -30.19 -13.37
C PRO A 263 18.99 -28.74 -13.59
N GLU A 264 19.89 -27.86 -14.04
CA GLU A 264 19.63 -26.42 -14.19
C GLU A 264 18.37 -26.11 -15.02
N TYR A 265 18.19 -26.80 -16.15
CA TYR A 265 17.04 -26.60 -17.05
C TYR A 265 15.68 -27.03 -16.45
N MET A 266 15.67 -27.74 -15.31
CA MET A 266 14.45 -28.11 -14.57
C MET A 266 14.16 -27.17 -13.39
N VAL A 267 15.08 -26.25 -13.06
CA VAL A 267 14.87 -25.27 -11.99
C VAL A 267 13.96 -24.15 -12.52
N PRO A 268 12.82 -23.85 -11.85
CA PRO A 268 11.90 -22.81 -12.32
C PRO A 268 12.56 -21.43 -12.44
N ALA A 269 12.27 -20.73 -13.54
CA ALA A 269 12.73 -19.36 -13.74
C ALA A 269 12.06 -18.36 -12.79
N ALA A 270 10.84 -18.65 -12.34
CA ALA A 270 10.04 -17.78 -11.48
C ALA A 270 9.42 -18.54 -10.31
N PHE A 271 9.30 -17.87 -9.16
CA PHE A 271 8.49 -18.33 -8.04
C PHE A 271 7.50 -17.23 -7.68
N VAL A 272 6.19 -17.55 -7.72
CA VAL A 272 5.12 -16.61 -7.37
C VAL A 272 4.43 -17.11 -6.11
N ILE A 273 4.45 -16.31 -5.05
CA ILE A 273 3.78 -16.64 -3.80
C ILE A 273 2.32 -16.19 -3.89
N ILE A 274 1.40 -17.11 -3.58
CA ILE A 274 -0.03 -16.87 -3.50
C ILE A 274 -0.56 -17.41 -2.18
N ASP A 275 -1.61 -16.79 -1.64
CA ASP A 275 -2.19 -17.21 -0.37
C ASP A 275 -2.94 -18.54 -0.48
N ALA A 276 -3.57 -18.79 -1.62
CA ALA A 276 -4.26 -20.04 -1.93
C ALA A 276 -4.21 -20.33 -3.44
N LEU A 277 -4.18 -21.62 -3.78
CA LEU A 277 -4.27 -22.06 -5.18
C LEU A 277 -5.68 -21.75 -5.72
N PRO A 278 -5.81 -21.06 -6.86
CA PRO A 278 -7.11 -20.79 -7.46
C PRO A 278 -7.72 -22.11 -7.94
N LEU A 279 -8.92 -22.43 -7.45
CA LEU A 279 -9.64 -23.63 -7.84
C LEU A 279 -10.85 -23.25 -8.70
N SER A 280 -11.06 -24.01 -9.77
CA SER A 280 -12.30 -24.04 -10.55
C SER A 280 -13.48 -24.54 -9.68
N PRO A 281 -14.74 -24.32 -10.09
CA PRO A 281 -15.92 -24.82 -9.37
C PRO A 281 -15.92 -26.33 -9.11
N ASN A 282 -15.21 -27.10 -9.93
CA ASN A 282 -15.04 -28.55 -9.79
C ASN A 282 -13.85 -28.95 -8.89
N GLY A 283 -13.23 -27.99 -8.17
CA GLY A 283 -12.13 -28.23 -7.25
C GLY A 283 -10.75 -28.48 -7.91
N LYS A 284 -10.64 -28.33 -9.23
CA LYS A 284 -9.34 -28.45 -9.95
C LYS A 284 -8.63 -27.11 -10.02
N LEU A 285 -7.29 -27.10 -10.06
CA LEU A 285 -6.49 -25.88 -10.27
C LEU A 285 -6.92 -25.13 -11.54
N ASP A 286 -7.34 -23.88 -11.37
CA ASP A 286 -7.58 -22.96 -12.48
C ASP A 286 -6.29 -22.24 -12.86
N ARG A 287 -5.62 -22.74 -13.89
CA ARG A 287 -4.35 -22.19 -14.38
C ARG A 287 -4.49 -20.79 -14.97
N ARG A 288 -5.67 -20.39 -15.43
CA ARG A 288 -5.89 -19.06 -16.06
C ARG A 288 -6.02 -17.97 -15.00
N ALA A 289 -6.40 -18.37 -13.79
CA ALA A 289 -6.49 -17.49 -12.63
C ALA A 289 -5.17 -17.38 -11.86
N LEU A 290 -4.11 -18.08 -12.27
CA LEU A 290 -2.80 -17.92 -11.65
C LEU A 290 -2.22 -16.55 -12.04
N PRO A 291 -1.67 -15.79 -11.06
CA PRO A 291 -1.02 -14.52 -11.34
C PRO A 291 0.22 -14.73 -12.20
N GLU A 292 0.43 -13.81 -13.14
CA GLU A 292 1.66 -13.78 -13.92
C GLU A 292 2.84 -13.40 -13.03
N PRO A 293 4.04 -13.99 -13.23
CA PRO A 293 5.24 -13.58 -12.51
C PRO A 293 5.57 -12.12 -12.81
N ASP A 294 5.81 -11.33 -11.77
CA ASP A 294 6.26 -9.95 -11.93
C ASP A 294 7.63 -9.92 -12.64
N ALA A 295 7.71 -9.27 -13.79
CA ALA A 295 8.94 -9.13 -14.56
C ALA A 295 10.06 -8.47 -13.74
N ALA A 296 9.73 -7.57 -12.81
CA ALA A 296 10.70 -6.94 -11.93
C ALA A 296 11.25 -7.91 -10.85
N LEU A 297 10.49 -8.95 -10.48
CA LEU A 297 10.97 -10.03 -9.59
C LEU A 297 11.82 -11.04 -10.36
N LEU A 298 11.48 -11.33 -11.62
CA LEU A 298 12.27 -12.17 -12.52
C LEU A 298 13.68 -11.59 -12.78
N GLU A 299 13.80 -10.26 -12.82
CA GLU A 299 15.09 -9.58 -13.03
C GLU A 299 15.94 -9.50 -11.75
N ARG A 300 15.32 -9.36 -10.57
CA ARG A 300 16.03 -9.31 -9.27
C ARG A 300 16.63 -10.64 -8.81
N ASP A 301 16.11 -11.75 -9.32
CA ASP A 301 16.51 -13.12 -8.96
C ASP A 301 17.67 -13.65 -9.82
N ARG A 302 18.22 -12.82 -10.74
CA ARG A 302 19.44 -13.18 -11.46
C ARG A 302 20.62 -13.19 -10.47
N PRO A 303 21.49 -14.20 -10.48
CA PRO A 303 22.67 -14.24 -9.63
C PRO A 303 23.49 -12.96 -9.86
N TYR A 304 23.86 -12.27 -8.78
CA TYR A 304 24.77 -11.13 -8.87
C TYR A 304 26.08 -11.59 -9.50
N LEU A 305 26.34 -11.12 -10.71
CA LEU A 305 27.59 -11.33 -11.42
C LEU A 305 28.40 -10.03 -11.33
N ALA A 306 29.51 -10.09 -10.61
CA ALA A 306 30.38 -8.94 -10.43
C ALA A 306 30.98 -8.47 -11.78
N PRO A 307 31.23 -7.16 -11.96
CA PRO A 307 31.98 -6.63 -13.09
C PRO A 307 33.32 -7.35 -13.27
N ARG A 308 33.60 -7.81 -14.49
CA ARG A 308 34.75 -8.66 -14.85
C ARG A 308 35.84 -7.85 -15.54
N THR A 309 35.46 -6.87 -16.35
CA THR A 309 36.39 -6.02 -17.11
C THR A 309 36.53 -4.61 -16.50
N PRO A 310 37.64 -3.89 -16.75
CA PRO A 310 37.79 -2.50 -16.30
C PRO A 310 36.67 -1.57 -16.80
N VAL A 311 36.17 -1.82 -18.02
CA VAL A 311 35.05 -1.07 -18.61
C VAL A 311 33.76 -1.36 -17.85
N GLU A 312 33.44 -2.63 -17.60
CA GLU A 312 32.28 -3.04 -16.80
C GLU A 312 32.33 -2.45 -15.37
N VAL A 313 33.50 -2.46 -14.72
CA VAL A 313 33.70 -1.90 -13.37
C VAL A 313 33.39 -0.41 -13.33
N MET A 314 33.88 0.34 -14.32
CA MET A 314 33.65 1.78 -14.40
C MET A 314 32.19 2.11 -14.68
N ILE A 315 31.53 1.36 -15.57
CA ILE A 315 30.09 1.52 -15.84
C ILE A 315 29.27 1.24 -14.58
N ALA A 316 29.52 0.11 -13.92
CA ALA A 316 28.83 -0.29 -12.69
C ALA A 316 28.97 0.75 -11.58
N ARG A 317 30.16 1.35 -11.43
CA ARG A 317 30.41 2.43 -10.49
C ARG A 317 29.60 3.69 -10.82
N ILE A 318 29.64 4.14 -12.07
CA ILE A 318 28.88 5.33 -12.52
C ILE A 318 27.37 5.11 -12.32
N TRP A 319 26.89 3.90 -12.58
CA TRP A 319 25.49 3.54 -12.34
C TRP A 319 25.16 3.52 -10.86
N GLY A 320 25.99 2.92 -10.01
CA GLY A 320 25.81 2.92 -8.56
C GLY A 320 25.72 4.35 -7.98
N ASP A 321 26.63 5.23 -8.41
CA ASP A 321 26.70 6.63 -7.96
C ASP A 321 25.47 7.45 -8.38
N VAL A 322 24.91 7.21 -9.58
CA VAL A 322 23.77 7.98 -10.09
C VAL A 322 22.43 7.38 -9.64
N LEU A 323 22.34 6.05 -9.53
CA LEU A 323 21.11 5.35 -9.17
C LEU A 323 20.91 5.26 -7.65
N GLY A 324 21.99 5.40 -6.87
CA GLY A 324 21.98 5.29 -5.40
C GLY A 324 21.95 3.83 -4.93
N VAL A 325 22.62 2.94 -5.66
CA VAL A 325 22.63 1.49 -5.40
C VAL A 325 24.05 1.06 -5.04
N GLU A 326 24.19 0.30 -3.95
CA GLU A 326 25.50 -0.09 -3.40
C GLU A 326 26.26 -1.10 -4.29
N ARG A 327 25.53 -1.95 -5.03
CA ARG A 327 26.11 -2.97 -5.92
C ARG A 327 25.32 -3.06 -7.23
N VAL A 328 26.03 -3.02 -8.36
CA VAL A 328 25.50 -3.19 -9.72
C VAL A 328 26.22 -4.38 -10.37
N GLY A 329 25.46 -5.37 -10.83
CA GLY A 329 25.93 -6.55 -11.56
C GLY A 329 25.98 -6.34 -13.07
N ILE A 330 26.71 -7.22 -13.78
CA ILE A 330 26.92 -7.08 -15.23
C ILE A 330 25.64 -7.26 -16.07
N ASP A 331 24.67 -8.01 -15.55
CA ASP A 331 23.39 -8.30 -16.20
C ASP A 331 22.25 -7.41 -15.69
N ASP A 332 22.54 -6.45 -14.80
CA ASP A 332 21.52 -5.55 -14.27
C ASP A 332 21.10 -4.54 -15.34
N GLY A 333 19.78 -4.40 -15.52
CA GLY A 333 19.20 -3.43 -16.43
C GLY A 333 19.08 -2.03 -15.81
N PHE A 334 19.32 -1.00 -16.61
CA PHE A 334 19.25 0.40 -16.16
C PHE A 334 17.88 0.78 -15.56
N PHE A 335 16.78 0.42 -16.23
CA PHE A 335 15.43 0.72 -15.76
C PHE A 335 15.03 -0.13 -14.55
N ALA A 336 15.50 -1.38 -14.50
CA ALA A 336 15.27 -2.31 -13.39
C ALA A 336 15.82 -1.78 -12.05
N LEU A 337 16.94 -1.07 -12.10
CA LEU A 337 17.58 -0.41 -10.97
C LEU A 337 16.97 0.96 -10.61
N GLY A 338 15.81 1.32 -11.18
CA GLY A 338 15.14 2.60 -10.93
C GLY A 338 15.67 3.75 -11.78
N GLY A 339 16.26 3.45 -12.94
CA GLY A 339 16.64 4.42 -13.95
C GLY A 339 15.44 5.09 -14.62
N HIS A 340 15.60 6.36 -14.99
CA HIS A 340 14.64 7.11 -15.82
C HIS A 340 15.40 8.13 -16.66
N SER A 341 14.71 8.81 -17.58
CA SER A 341 15.32 9.64 -18.63
C SER A 341 16.33 10.68 -18.11
N LEU A 342 16.03 11.35 -17.00
CA LEU A 342 16.96 12.31 -16.39
C LEU A 342 18.26 11.66 -15.88
N ARG A 343 18.15 10.50 -15.23
CA ARG A 343 19.32 9.72 -14.77
C ARG A 343 20.10 9.14 -15.96
N ALA A 344 19.41 8.76 -17.04
CA ALA A 344 20.05 8.27 -18.25
C ALA A 344 20.94 9.34 -18.89
N THR A 345 20.44 10.58 -18.97
CA THR A 345 21.23 11.73 -19.46
C THR A 345 22.47 11.99 -18.59
N GLN A 346 22.34 11.90 -17.27
CA GLN A 346 23.47 12.06 -16.34
C GLN A 346 24.51 10.95 -16.48
N ILE A 347 24.07 9.70 -16.60
CA ILE A 347 24.95 8.55 -16.82
C ILE A 347 25.69 8.70 -18.15
N VAL A 348 24.99 9.01 -19.24
CA VAL A 348 25.61 9.19 -20.57
C VAL A 348 26.64 10.31 -20.57
N ALA A 349 26.37 11.44 -19.89
CA ALA A 349 27.34 12.51 -19.74
C ALA A 349 28.62 12.03 -19.04
N ARG A 350 28.49 11.30 -17.94
CA ARG A 350 29.63 10.74 -17.18
C ARG A 350 30.38 9.66 -17.94
N LEU A 351 29.68 8.82 -18.71
CA LEU A 351 30.30 7.78 -19.54
C LEU A 351 31.10 8.41 -20.69
N ARG A 352 30.58 9.46 -21.34
CA ARG A 352 31.30 10.20 -22.38
C ARG A 352 32.60 10.79 -21.84
N GLU A 353 32.55 11.37 -20.65
CA GLU A 353 33.72 11.91 -19.96
C GLU A 353 34.72 10.80 -19.56
N ALA A 354 34.24 9.69 -19.02
CA ALA A 354 35.08 8.59 -18.55
C ALA A 354 35.78 7.81 -19.68
N PHE A 355 35.13 7.66 -20.83
CA PHE A 355 35.62 6.82 -21.92
C PHE A 355 36.09 7.58 -23.16
N ALA A 356 35.93 8.91 -23.19
CA ALA A 356 36.30 9.79 -24.30
C ALA A 356 35.68 9.40 -25.66
N VAL A 357 34.44 8.92 -25.64
CA VAL A 357 33.69 8.48 -26.82
C VAL A 357 32.29 9.06 -26.80
N ASP A 358 31.75 9.43 -27.98
CA ASP A 358 30.37 9.90 -28.09
C ASP A 358 29.40 8.72 -28.00
N ILE A 359 28.81 8.54 -26.83
CA ILE A 359 27.83 7.49 -26.54
C ILE A 359 26.43 8.07 -26.81
N PRO A 360 25.68 7.57 -27.81
CA PRO A 360 24.34 8.06 -28.11
C PRO A 360 23.36 7.65 -27.02
N LEU A 361 22.53 8.61 -26.57
CA LEU A 361 21.56 8.40 -25.49
C LEU A 361 20.59 7.24 -25.76
N ARG A 362 20.27 6.97 -27.04
CA ARG A 362 19.38 5.88 -27.44
C ARG A 362 19.83 4.51 -26.90
N LEU A 363 21.13 4.28 -26.71
CA LEU A 363 21.67 3.02 -26.19
C LEU A 363 21.18 2.72 -24.77
N MET A 364 20.88 3.75 -23.96
CA MET A 364 20.31 3.57 -22.63
C MET A 364 18.84 3.11 -22.65
N PHE A 365 18.17 3.26 -23.80
CA PHE A 365 16.74 2.94 -23.96
C PHE A 365 16.50 1.61 -24.70
N GLU A 366 17.55 0.86 -25.03
CA GLU A 366 17.48 -0.42 -25.74
C GLU A 366 17.55 -1.64 -24.80
N ASP A 367 17.12 -1.50 -23.53
CA ASP A 367 17.25 -2.50 -22.46
C ASP A 367 18.67 -3.09 -22.37
N VAL A 368 19.63 -2.18 -22.24
CA VAL A 368 21.05 -2.48 -22.15
C VAL A 368 21.44 -2.80 -20.70
N THR A 369 22.14 -3.92 -20.53
CA THR A 369 22.83 -4.31 -19.29
C THR A 369 24.23 -3.70 -19.26
N VAL A 370 24.90 -3.73 -18.11
CA VAL A 370 26.30 -3.27 -17.98
C VAL A 370 27.23 -3.99 -18.97
N ALA A 371 27.08 -5.31 -19.17
CA ALA A 371 27.86 -6.07 -20.14
C ALA A 371 27.63 -5.59 -21.58
N ARG A 372 26.36 -5.42 -21.99
CA ARG A 372 26.02 -4.95 -23.35
C ARG A 372 26.49 -3.52 -23.60
N LEU A 373 26.47 -2.68 -22.56
CA LEU A 373 26.98 -1.32 -22.64
C LEU A 373 28.51 -1.31 -22.79
N ALA A 374 29.21 -2.19 -22.08
CA ALA A 374 30.65 -2.33 -22.18
C ALA A 374 31.07 -2.73 -23.60
N GLU A 375 30.42 -3.75 -24.20
CA GLU A 375 30.68 -4.17 -25.58
C GLU A 375 30.46 -3.03 -26.59
N ALA A 376 29.39 -2.25 -26.42
CA ALA A 376 29.09 -1.11 -27.28
C ALA A 376 30.16 -0.01 -27.16
N ILE A 377 30.59 0.30 -25.94
CA ILE A 377 31.64 1.31 -25.69
C ILE A 377 32.99 0.84 -26.28
N GLU A 378 33.37 -0.42 -26.07
CA GLU A 378 34.59 -1.00 -26.62
C GLU A 378 34.57 -0.99 -28.15
N THR A 379 33.43 -1.29 -28.76
CA THR A 379 33.26 -1.19 -30.23
C THR A 379 33.43 0.25 -30.71
N LEU A 380 32.84 1.22 -30.02
CA LEU A 380 32.97 2.63 -30.39
C LEU A 380 34.41 3.15 -30.17
N GLN A 381 35.11 2.71 -29.13
CA GLN A 381 36.53 3.00 -28.92
C GLN A 381 37.40 2.41 -30.03
N TRP A 382 37.13 1.17 -30.44
CA TRP A 382 37.82 0.52 -31.56
C TRP A 382 37.60 1.28 -32.88
N MET A 383 36.37 1.71 -33.15
CA MET A 383 36.04 2.52 -34.33
C MET A 383 36.75 3.88 -34.31
N ALA A 384 36.88 4.51 -33.15
CA ALA A 384 37.57 5.79 -32.99
C ALA A 384 39.10 5.68 -33.18
N CYS A 385 39.69 4.50 -32.92
CA CYS A 385 41.12 4.24 -33.07
C CYS A 385 41.52 3.67 -34.44
N ARG A 386 40.60 3.49 -35.40
CA ARG A 386 40.94 2.92 -36.71
C ARG A 386 41.83 3.89 -37.51
N PRO A 387 43.05 3.51 -37.93
CA PRO A 387 43.86 4.35 -38.81
C PRO A 387 43.13 4.53 -40.14
N SER A 388 43.07 5.77 -40.63
CA SER A 388 42.56 6.11 -41.95
C SER A 388 43.40 5.36 -42.99
N GLU A 389 42.81 4.35 -43.63
CA GLU A 389 43.33 3.82 -44.89
C GLU A 389 43.26 4.96 -45.91
N ALA A 390 44.42 5.58 -46.17
CA ALA A 390 44.60 6.52 -47.24
C ALA A 390 44.21 5.85 -48.56
N VAL A 391 43.23 6.45 -49.23
CA VAL A 391 42.85 6.14 -50.60
C VAL A 391 44.08 6.34 -51.48
N ALA A 392 44.66 5.24 -51.97
CA ALA A 392 45.65 5.28 -53.03
C ALA A 392 44.93 5.67 -54.34
N ASP A 393 45.21 6.89 -54.78
CA ASP A 393 44.78 7.46 -56.06
C ASP A 393 45.66 6.86 -57.19
N PRO A 394 45.11 6.15 -58.19
CA PRO A 394 45.88 5.67 -59.32
C PRO A 394 45.66 6.60 -60.52
N ALA A 395 46.30 7.77 -60.52
CA ALA A 395 46.33 8.63 -61.70
C ALA A 395 47.53 9.59 -61.70
N THR A 396 48.72 9.12 -62.09
CA THR A 396 49.65 9.86 -62.96
C THR A 396 50.90 9.03 -63.28
N SER A 397 51.02 8.55 -64.52
CA SER A 397 52.29 8.12 -65.13
C SER A 397 52.16 8.21 -66.66
N GLU A 398 52.28 9.44 -67.14
CA GLU A 398 52.67 9.89 -68.48
C GLU A 398 53.62 11.07 -68.14
N GLU A 399 54.89 11.21 -68.55
CA GLU A 399 55.60 10.93 -69.80
C GLU A 399 57.14 11.04 -69.59
N GLY A 400 57.91 10.50 -70.56
CA GLY A 400 59.28 10.93 -70.95
C GLY A 400 60.42 10.17 -70.28
N GLU A 401 61.48 9.67 -70.95
CA GLU A 401 62.14 10.01 -72.21
C GLU A 401 63.23 8.91 -72.40
N ILE A 402 63.46 8.25 -73.54
CA ILE A 402 64.27 8.62 -74.73
C ILE A 402 64.18 7.45 -75.72
#